data_AF-A0A2G6IRJ6-F1
#
_entry.id   AF-A0A2G6IRJ6-F1
#
_cell.length_a   1.000
_cell.length_b   1.000
_cell.length_c   1.000
_cell.angle_alpha   90.00
_cell.angle_beta   90.00
_cell.angle_gamma   90.00
#
_symmetry.space_group_name_H-M   'P 1'
#
loop_
_entity.id
_entity.type
_entity.pdbx_description
1 polymer ?
#
loop_
_entity_poly.entity_id
_entity_poly.type
_entity_poly.pdbx_seq_one_letter_code
_entity_poly.pdbx_strand_id
1 'polypeptide(L)'
;MLDNLAPGMRIKAIGPAGLFSHLNHKADKYLFISAGSGITPAMSMTTYMFDQGLEPDIVFVNCARRPSEIIFRAQLEHMASRVPGIDVKWVVETHDRYTPWTGYQGQINQLMLGLMAPDYLDREVFCCGPEPFMLAVREALQGLGFDMDHYHQESFHAPVEAIADAPELEDVVPDEDTRAEVTFAVSGVTAKVAESETILAAAKANGLNIPSGCTFGVCGTCKIRKTEGEVHMVHNGGISDDDIAEGFILACCSNPIGKVTVDV
;
A
#
# COMPACT_ATOMS: atom_id res chain seq x y z
N MET A 1 7.93 10.86 14.95
CA MET A 1 7.75 12.22 14.39
C MET A 1 6.76 13.04 15.21
N LEU A 2 5.57 12.50 15.52
CA LEU A 2 4.50 13.22 16.22
C LEU A 2 4.96 13.90 17.52
N ASP A 3 5.75 13.22 18.36
CA ASP A 3 6.10 13.77 19.68
C ASP A 3 7.32 14.71 19.69
N ASN A 4 8.16 14.67 18.64
CA ASN A 4 9.52 15.23 18.69
C ASN A 4 9.90 16.12 17.50
N LEU A 5 9.07 16.20 16.46
CA LEU A 5 9.36 17.01 15.27
C LEU A 5 8.81 18.44 15.46
N ALA A 6 9.66 19.45 15.23
CA ALA A 6 9.31 20.86 15.37
C ALA A 6 9.70 21.68 14.13
N PRO A 7 9.02 22.83 13.86
CA PRO A 7 9.39 23.73 12.77
C PRO A 7 10.87 24.15 12.83
N GLY A 8 11.55 24.12 11.68
CA GLY A 8 12.97 24.44 11.55
C GLY A 8 13.93 23.26 11.70
N MET A 9 13.45 22.08 12.14
CA MET A 9 14.25 20.86 12.15
C MET A 9 14.57 20.38 10.72
N ARG A 10 15.75 19.79 10.55
CA ARG A 10 16.16 19.15 9.30
C ARG A 10 15.92 17.64 9.39
N ILE A 11 15.23 17.09 8.41
CA ILE A 11 15.02 15.65 8.25
C ILE A 11 15.74 15.17 6.99
N LYS A 12 16.30 13.96 7.06
CA LYS A 12 16.80 13.29 5.86
C LYS A 12 15.60 12.64 5.16
N ALA A 13 15.49 12.87 3.86
CA ALA A 13 14.51 12.23 3.01
C ALA A 13 15.24 11.53 1.86
N ILE A 14 14.66 10.42 1.41
CA ILE A 14 15.06 9.73 0.19
C ILE A 14 14.08 10.15 -0.90
N GLY A 15 14.54 10.20 -2.15
CA GLY A 15 13.75 10.68 -3.28
C GLY A 15 12.40 9.97 -3.43
N PRO A 16 11.45 10.57 -4.17
CA PRO A 16 10.15 9.96 -4.41
C PRO A 16 10.31 8.61 -5.10
N ALA A 17 9.54 7.63 -4.64
CA ALA A 17 9.49 6.27 -5.17
C ALA A 17 8.05 5.75 -5.08
N GLY A 18 7.77 4.65 -5.78
CA GLY A 18 6.46 4.00 -5.82
C GLY A 18 5.91 3.87 -7.25
N LEU A 19 5.06 2.87 -7.45
CA LEU A 19 4.41 2.58 -8.73
C LEU A 19 2.90 2.92 -8.73
N PHE A 20 2.34 3.21 -7.56
CA PHE A 20 0.92 3.51 -7.39
C PHE A 20 0.55 4.90 -7.92
N SER A 21 0.28 4.98 -9.22
CA SER A 21 -0.03 6.24 -9.91
C SER A 21 -0.87 6.04 -11.15
N HIS A 22 -1.88 6.89 -11.34
CA HIS A 22 -2.67 7.00 -12.57
C HIS A 22 -1.83 7.26 -13.83
N LEU A 23 -0.59 7.76 -13.69
CA LEU A 23 0.30 7.94 -14.83
C LEU A 23 0.78 6.61 -15.43
N ASN A 24 0.80 5.56 -14.61
CA ASN A 24 1.15 4.20 -15.02
C ASN A 24 -0.07 3.42 -15.53
N HIS A 25 -1.27 3.82 -15.13
CA HIS A 25 -2.55 3.23 -15.55
C HIS A 25 -3.48 4.34 -16.07
N LYS A 26 -3.26 4.73 -17.34
CA LYS A 26 -4.02 5.80 -17.98
C LYS A 26 -5.42 5.31 -18.35
N ALA A 27 -6.43 6.08 -17.97
CA ALA A 27 -7.82 5.81 -18.26
C ALA A 27 -8.59 7.11 -18.41
N ASP A 28 -9.78 7.03 -19.01
CA ASP A 28 -10.67 8.17 -19.18
C ASP A 28 -11.47 8.48 -17.90
N LYS A 29 -11.71 7.45 -17.07
CA LYS A 29 -12.47 7.54 -15.82
C LYS A 29 -11.74 6.86 -14.68
N TYR A 30 -11.74 7.52 -13.52
CA TYR A 30 -11.08 7.03 -12.32
C TYR A 30 -12.08 6.85 -11.17
N LEU A 31 -11.86 5.81 -10.36
CA LEU A 31 -12.54 5.59 -9.09
C LEU A 31 -11.49 5.47 -8.00
N PHE A 32 -11.39 6.49 -7.15
CA PHE A 32 -10.47 6.51 -6.02
C PHE A 32 -11.21 6.12 -4.76
N ILE A 33 -10.81 5.02 -4.12
CA ILE A 33 -11.43 4.49 -2.90
C ILE A 33 -10.37 4.53 -1.80
N SER A 34 -10.64 5.26 -0.72
CA SER A 34 -9.64 5.45 0.32
C SER A 34 -10.21 5.38 1.72
N ALA A 35 -9.37 5.05 2.70
CA ALA A 35 -9.73 5.11 4.12
C ALA A 35 -8.60 5.68 4.98
N GLY A 36 -8.96 6.57 5.92
CA GLY A 36 -8.00 7.21 6.82
C GLY A 36 -6.86 7.91 6.07
N SER A 37 -5.61 7.64 6.48
CA SER A 37 -4.42 8.21 5.82
C SER A 37 -4.18 7.67 4.40
N GLY A 38 -4.83 6.57 4.00
CA GLY A 38 -4.78 6.07 2.62
C GLY A 38 -5.39 7.02 1.58
N ILE A 39 -5.97 8.14 2.01
CA ILE A 39 -6.41 9.21 1.12
C ILE A 39 -5.24 9.90 0.39
N THR A 40 -4.01 9.83 0.92
CA THR A 40 -2.89 10.66 0.44
C THR A 40 -2.50 10.41 -1.03
N PRO A 41 -2.44 9.17 -1.56
CA PRO A 41 -2.10 8.98 -2.97
C PRO A 41 -3.23 9.45 -3.89
N ALA A 42 -4.48 9.14 -3.55
CA ALA A 42 -5.66 9.59 -4.29
C ALA A 42 -5.77 11.13 -4.33
N MET A 43 -5.46 11.78 -3.21
CA MET A 43 -5.40 13.24 -3.12
C MET A 43 -4.30 13.81 -4.03
N SER A 44 -3.12 13.19 -4.05
CA SER A 44 -2.01 13.59 -4.93
C SER A 44 -2.41 13.50 -6.41
N MET A 45 -3.00 12.37 -6.83
CA MET A 45 -3.46 12.16 -8.20
C MET A 45 -4.57 13.15 -8.60
N THR A 46 -5.55 13.37 -7.71
CA THR A 46 -6.64 14.33 -7.94
C THR A 46 -6.10 15.76 -8.06
N THR A 47 -5.17 16.15 -7.19
CA THR A 47 -4.54 17.48 -7.21
C THR A 47 -3.77 17.70 -8.50
N TYR A 48 -3.01 16.69 -8.95
CA TYR A 48 -2.31 16.76 -10.23
C TYR A 48 -3.27 17.04 -11.40
N MET A 49 -4.37 16.27 -11.51
CA MET A 49 -5.34 16.46 -12.59
C MET A 49 -6.05 17.82 -12.51
N PHE A 50 -6.37 18.27 -11.30
CA PHE A 50 -6.97 19.58 -11.04
C PHE A 50 -6.03 20.73 -11.44
N ASP A 51 -4.76 20.67 -11.03
CA ASP A 51 -3.76 21.71 -11.29
C ASP A 51 -3.36 21.81 -12.77
N GLN A 52 -3.44 20.70 -13.51
CA GLN A 52 -3.26 20.71 -14.97
C GLN A 52 -4.42 21.40 -15.71
N GLY A 53 -5.52 21.74 -15.03
CA GLY A 53 -6.70 22.33 -15.65
C GLY A 53 -7.43 21.35 -16.57
N LEU A 54 -7.30 20.05 -16.32
CA LEU A 54 -8.05 19.02 -17.03
C LEU A 54 -9.51 19.00 -16.56
N GLU A 55 -10.37 18.33 -17.32
CA GLU A 55 -11.72 17.94 -16.89
C GLU A 55 -11.75 16.43 -16.61
N PRO A 56 -11.12 15.96 -15.51
CA PRO A 56 -11.07 14.54 -15.21
C PRO A 56 -12.44 14.00 -14.79
N ASP A 57 -12.76 12.76 -15.13
CA ASP A 57 -13.91 12.03 -14.59
C ASP A 57 -13.44 11.18 -13.40
N ILE A 58 -13.54 11.74 -12.19
CA ILE A 58 -13.13 11.12 -10.93
C ILE A 58 -14.36 10.94 -10.05
N VAL A 59 -14.61 9.71 -9.61
CA VAL A 59 -15.40 9.46 -8.41
C VAL A 59 -14.44 9.20 -7.25
N PHE A 60 -14.49 10.04 -6.22
CA PHE A 60 -13.63 9.98 -5.05
C PHE A 60 -14.43 9.54 -3.83
N VAL A 61 -14.22 8.30 -3.39
CA VAL A 61 -14.81 7.74 -2.18
C VAL A 61 -13.77 7.76 -1.06
N ASN A 62 -14.09 8.41 0.06
CA ASN A 62 -13.29 8.31 1.27
C ASN A 62 -14.10 7.84 2.48
N CYS A 63 -13.52 6.90 3.23
CA CYS A 63 -14.07 6.35 4.45
C CYS A 63 -13.27 6.86 5.68
N ALA A 64 -13.99 7.33 6.68
CA ALA A 64 -13.42 7.74 7.96
C ALA A 64 -14.28 7.24 9.13
N ARG A 65 -13.78 7.32 10.37
CA ARG A 65 -14.63 6.99 11.53
C ARG A 65 -15.71 8.04 11.76
N ARG A 66 -15.36 9.32 11.63
CA ARG A 66 -16.24 10.47 11.85
C ARG A 66 -16.04 11.56 10.79
N PRO A 67 -17.03 12.44 10.57
CA PRO A 67 -16.88 13.57 9.66
C PRO A 67 -15.69 14.48 9.98
N SER A 68 -15.41 14.70 11.26
CA SER A 68 -14.26 15.47 11.75
C SER A 68 -12.89 14.83 11.49
N GLU A 69 -12.87 13.53 11.19
CA GLU A 69 -11.65 12.76 10.91
C GLU A 69 -11.38 12.63 9.39
N ILE A 70 -12.22 13.21 8.54
CA ILE A 70 -12.00 13.23 7.09
C ILE A 70 -10.86 14.18 6.76
N ILE A 71 -9.71 13.61 6.40
CA ILE A 71 -8.53 14.33 5.97
C ILE A 71 -8.81 14.97 4.59
N PHE A 72 -8.29 16.19 4.34
CA PHE A 72 -8.46 16.94 3.08
C PHE A 72 -9.90 17.28 2.66
N ARG A 73 -10.90 17.07 3.51
CA ARG A 73 -12.32 17.29 3.17
C ARG A 73 -12.58 18.62 2.46
N ALA A 74 -12.18 19.73 3.09
CA ALA A 74 -12.42 21.07 2.55
C ALA A 74 -11.72 21.30 1.21
N GLN A 75 -10.54 20.70 1.00
CA GLN A 75 -9.79 20.83 -0.25
C GLN A 75 -10.44 20.04 -1.38
N LEU A 76 -10.90 18.81 -1.11
CA LEU A 76 -11.63 17.99 -2.07
C LEU A 76 -13.00 18.60 -2.43
N GLU A 77 -13.76 19.08 -1.44
CA GLU A 77 -15.03 19.80 -1.67
C GLU A 77 -14.80 21.07 -2.48
N HIS A 78 -13.70 21.79 -2.25
CA HIS A 78 -13.33 22.94 -3.07
C HIS A 78 -13.06 22.54 -4.52
N MET A 79 -12.26 21.50 -4.79
CA MET A 79 -12.01 21.03 -6.16
C MET A 79 -13.30 20.61 -6.86
N ALA A 80 -14.15 19.82 -6.18
CA ALA A 80 -15.45 19.38 -6.69
C ALA A 80 -16.42 20.53 -6.99
N SER A 81 -16.36 21.63 -6.23
CA SER A 81 -17.17 22.82 -6.50
C SER A 81 -16.76 23.60 -7.76
N ARG A 82 -15.59 23.29 -8.32
CA ARG A 82 -14.98 24.00 -9.47
C ARG A 82 -14.93 23.16 -10.74
N VAL A 83 -14.83 21.83 -10.60
CA VAL A 83 -14.68 20.90 -11.72
C VAL A 83 -15.80 19.85 -11.64
N PRO A 84 -16.78 19.88 -12.56
CA PRO A 84 -17.93 18.98 -12.52
C PRO A 84 -17.58 17.48 -12.56
N GLY A 85 -16.44 17.13 -13.17
CA GLY A 85 -15.98 15.75 -13.25
C GLY A 85 -15.35 15.21 -11.96
N ILE A 86 -15.16 16.04 -10.93
CA ILE A 86 -14.70 15.57 -9.61
C ILE A 86 -15.92 15.39 -8.70
N ASP A 87 -16.37 14.15 -8.55
CA ASP A 87 -17.50 13.77 -7.69
C ASP A 87 -17.01 13.11 -6.40
N VAL A 88 -17.27 13.74 -5.25
CA VAL A 88 -16.73 13.29 -3.96
C VAL A 88 -17.84 12.68 -3.10
N LYS A 89 -17.59 11.48 -2.59
CA LYS A 89 -18.47 10.70 -1.73
C LYS A 89 -17.79 10.42 -0.39
N TRP A 90 -18.52 10.70 0.68
CA TRP A 90 -18.03 10.50 2.04
C TRP A 90 -18.80 9.39 2.73
N VAL A 91 -18.07 8.46 3.35
CA VAL A 91 -18.60 7.38 4.17
C VAL A 91 -18.03 7.51 5.57
N VAL A 92 -18.88 7.49 6.60
CA VAL A 92 -18.42 7.50 8.00
C VAL A 92 -19.02 6.37 8.82
N GLU A 93 -18.28 5.83 9.78
CA GLU A 93 -18.83 4.81 10.68
C GLU A 93 -19.87 5.42 11.65
N THR A 94 -19.58 6.61 12.16
CA THR A 94 -20.44 7.32 13.11
C THR A 94 -20.39 8.83 12.88
N HIS A 95 -21.43 9.55 13.31
CA HIS A 95 -21.48 11.00 13.18
C HIS A 95 -20.82 11.69 14.38
N ASP A 96 -20.37 12.92 14.19
CA ASP A 96 -19.91 13.75 15.30
C ASP A 96 -21.08 14.09 16.24
N ARG A 97 -20.79 14.28 17.52
CA ARG A 97 -21.82 14.68 18.48
C ARG A 97 -22.37 16.05 18.09
N TYR A 98 -23.68 16.20 18.15
CA TYR A 98 -24.41 17.45 17.89
C TYR A 98 -24.24 18.02 16.48
N THR A 99 -23.67 17.26 15.55
CA THR A 99 -23.47 17.68 14.16
C THR A 99 -24.19 16.68 13.25
N PRO A 100 -25.17 17.13 12.44
CA PRO A 100 -25.85 16.23 11.51
C PRO A 100 -24.88 15.76 10.42
N TRP A 101 -25.06 14.52 9.98
CA TRP A 101 -24.35 13.94 8.84
C TRP A 101 -25.36 13.58 7.75
N THR A 102 -25.07 14.01 6.52
CA THR A 102 -25.93 13.80 5.34
C THR A 102 -25.28 12.94 4.28
N GLY A 103 -24.03 12.51 4.48
CA GLY A 103 -23.36 11.55 3.62
C GLY A 103 -23.72 10.10 4.00
N TYR A 104 -22.96 9.16 3.47
CA TYR A 104 -23.17 7.75 3.77
C TYR A 104 -22.70 7.41 5.19
N GLN A 105 -23.41 6.50 5.86
CA GLN A 105 -23.06 6.01 7.18
C GLN A 105 -22.98 4.48 7.19
N GLY A 106 -21.94 3.94 7.82
CA GLY A 106 -21.67 2.51 7.96
C GLY A 106 -20.34 2.11 7.35
N GLN A 107 -20.14 0.80 7.20
CA GLN A 107 -18.99 0.25 6.49
C GLN A 107 -19.30 0.20 4.98
N ILE A 108 -18.29 0.52 4.16
CA ILE A 108 -18.40 0.40 2.71
C ILE A 108 -18.79 -1.03 2.33
N ASN A 109 -19.70 -1.16 1.36
CA ASN A 109 -20.19 -2.43 0.86
C ASN A 109 -20.63 -2.28 -0.61
N GLN A 110 -21.00 -3.39 -1.24
CA GLN A 110 -21.41 -3.44 -2.65
C GLN A 110 -22.55 -2.49 -2.99
N LEU A 111 -23.57 -2.37 -2.13
CA LEU A 111 -24.71 -1.48 -2.37
C LEU A 111 -24.26 -0.02 -2.37
N MET A 112 -23.45 0.36 -1.37
CA MET A 112 -22.91 1.72 -1.29
C MET A 112 -22.04 2.04 -2.49
N LEU A 113 -21.16 1.12 -2.90
CA LEU A 113 -20.31 1.29 -4.07
C LEU A 113 -21.14 1.54 -5.34
N GLY A 114 -22.15 0.71 -5.61
CA GLY A 114 -23.03 0.89 -6.77
C GLY A 114 -23.86 2.17 -6.73
N LEU A 115 -24.22 2.68 -5.54
CA LEU A 115 -24.90 3.97 -5.38
C LEU A 115 -23.95 5.16 -5.58
N MET A 116 -22.69 5.02 -5.19
CA MET A 116 -21.68 6.08 -5.25
C MET A 116 -21.08 6.22 -6.66
N ALA A 117 -20.83 5.10 -7.33
CA ALA A 117 -20.19 5.00 -8.63
C ALA A 117 -20.95 3.96 -9.47
N PRO A 118 -22.13 4.27 -10.04
CA PRO A 118 -22.95 3.29 -10.76
C PRO A 118 -22.28 2.74 -12.04
N ASP A 119 -21.32 3.48 -12.59
CA ASP A 119 -20.50 3.11 -13.75
C ASP A 119 -19.12 2.55 -13.34
N TYR A 120 -18.99 1.98 -12.13
CA TYR A 120 -17.72 1.45 -11.61
C TYR A 120 -17.03 0.45 -12.55
N LEU A 121 -17.78 -0.31 -13.35
CA LEU A 121 -17.23 -1.27 -14.33
C LEU A 121 -16.41 -0.60 -15.44
N ASP A 122 -16.64 0.69 -15.71
CA ASP A 122 -15.96 1.44 -16.77
C ASP A 122 -14.79 2.30 -16.23
N ARG A 123 -14.40 2.11 -14.95
CA ARG A 123 -13.44 2.98 -14.25
C ARG A 123 -12.17 2.24 -13.86
N GLU A 124 -11.06 2.95 -13.94
CA GLU A 124 -9.79 2.51 -13.35
C GLU A 124 -9.81 2.75 -11.83
N VAL A 125 -9.72 1.68 -11.05
CA VAL A 125 -9.92 1.74 -9.60
C VAL A 125 -8.57 1.82 -8.88
N PHE A 126 -8.43 2.79 -7.99
CA PHE A 126 -7.30 2.87 -7.06
C PHE A 126 -7.80 2.81 -5.62
N CYS A 127 -7.35 1.82 -4.87
CA CYS A 127 -7.76 1.57 -3.49
C CYS A 127 -6.59 1.72 -2.52
N CYS A 128 -6.78 2.47 -1.44
CA CYS A 128 -5.77 2.55 -0.39
C CYS A 128 -6.37 2.81 1.00
N GLY A 129 -6.03 1.95 1.96
CA GLY A 129 -6.50 2.07 3.34
C GLY A 129 -5.97 0.95 4.22
N PRO A 130 -6.57 0.74 5.41
CA PRO A 130 -6.27 -0.43 6.23
C PRO A 130 -6.60 -1.75 5.50
N GLU A 131 -5.85 -2.81 5.79
CA GLU A 131 -6.00 -4.11 5.11
C GLU A 131 -7.45 -4.65 5.11
N PRO A 132 -8.19 -4.67 6.25
CA PRO A 132 -9.56 -5.17 6.24
C PRO A 132 -10.51 -4.34 5.35
N PHE A 133 -10.23 -3.05 5.20
CA PHE A 133 -10.98 -2.17 4.31
C PHE A 133 -10.70 -2.48 2.85
N MET A 134 -9.42 -2.63 2.48
CA MET A 134 -9.05 -2.94 1.10
C MET A 134 -9.56 -4.32 0.68
N LEU A 135 -9.51 -5.30 1.59
CA LEU A 135 -10.10 -6.63 1.35
C LEU A 135 -11.61 -6.52 1.07
N ALA A 136 -12.36 -5.79 1.91
CA ALA A 136 -13.80 -5.59 1.71
C ALA A 136 -14.13 -4.90 0.38
N VAL A 137 -13.33 -3.92 -0.05
CA VAL A 137 -13.48 -3.26 -1.36
C VAL A 137 -13.20 -4.24 -2.50
N ARG A 138 -12.13 -5.03 -2.39
CA ARG A 138 -11.74 -6.03 -3.37
C ARG A 138 -12.83 -7.09 -3.55
N GLU A 139 -13.32 -7.65 -2.45
CA GLU A 139 -14.42 -8.64 -2.44
C GLU A 139 -15.72 -8.03 -2.99
N ALA A 140 -16.00 -6.75 -2.67
CA ALA A 140 -17.15 -6.05 -3.21
C ALA A 140 -17.08 -5.95 -4.75
N LEU A 141 -15.93 -5.51 -5.28
CA LEU A 141 -15.70 -5.39 -6.73
C LEU A 141 -15.74 -6.75 -7.43
N GLN A 142 -15.07 -7.76 -6.89
CA GLN A 142 -15.09 -9.12 -7.44
C GLN A 142 -16.50 -9.71 -7.45
N GLY A 143 -17.26 -9.57 -6.36
CA GLY A 143 -18.64 -10.05 -6.28
C GLY A 143 -19.60 -9.33 -7.22
N LEU A 144 -19.21 -8.15 -7.69
CA LEU A 144 -19.91 -7.35 -8.70
C LEU A 144 -19.44 -7.62 -10.14
N GLY A 145 -18.44 -8.50 -10.33
CA GLY A 145 -17.92 -8.85 -11.65
C GLY A 145 -16.99 -7.79 -12.25
N PHE A 146 -16.35 -6.96 -11.42
CA PHE A 146 -15.33 -6.02 -11.87
C PHE A 146 -14.08 -6.75 -12.39
N ASP A 147 -13.47 -6.23 -13.46
CA ASP A 147 -12.22 -6.75 -13.99
C ASP A 147 -11.04 -6.30 -13.14
N MET A 148 -10.43 -7.23 -12.41
CA MET A 148 -9.38 -6.93 -11.43
C MET A 148 -8.06 -6.48 -12.06
N ASP A 149 -7.88 -6.62 -13.38
CA ASP A 149 -6.74 -6.03 -14.09
C ASP A 149 -6.78 -4.48 -14.08
N HIS A 150 -7.96 -3.91 -13.88
CA HIS A 150 -8.21 -2.47 -13.72
C HIS A 150 -8.26 -2.01 -12.25
N TYR A 151 -7.91 -2.90 -11.29
CA TYR A 151 -7.88 -2.59 -9.87
C TYR A 151 -6.44 -2.49 -9.35
N HIS A 152 -6.10 -1.33 -8.80
CA HIS A 152 -4.80 -1.04 -8.20
C HIS A 152 -4.95 -0.81 -6.72
N GLN A 153 -4.02 -1.32 -5.93
CA GLN A 153 -4.00 -1.05 -4.49
C GLN A 153 -2.61 -0.80 -3.94
N GLU A 154 -2.53 -0.04 -2.85
CA GLU A 154 -1.30 0.21 -2.10
C GLU A 154 -1.57 0.05 -0.60
N SER A 155 -0.74 -0.76 0.08
CA SER A 155 -0.80 -0.96 1.54
C SER A 155 0.31 -0.19 2.24
N PHE A 156 -0.04 0.50 3.33
CA PHE A 156 0.88 1.30 4.17
C PHE A 156 1.27 0.62 5.49
N HIS A 157 0.73 -0.57 5.77
CA HIS A 157 1.03 -1.32 7.00
C HIS A 157 1.80 -2.60 6.66
N ALA A 158 2.67 -3.04 7.56
CA ALA A 158 3.20 -4.40 7.53
C ALA A 158 2.02 -5.39 7.62
N PRO A 159 2.10 -6.57 6.99
CA PRO A 159 1.10 -7.60 7.18
C PRO A 159 0.91 -7.84 8.68
N VAL A 160 -0.32 -7.64 9.17
CA VAL A 160 -0.71 -8.25 10.43
C VAL A 160 -0.94 -9.70 10.06
N GLU A 161 -0.13 -10.62 10.57
CA GLU A 161 -0.36 -12.05 10.39
C GLU A 161 -1.78 -12.38 10.86
N ALA A 162 -2.68 -12.51 9.89
CA ALA A 162 -4.01 -13.04 10.11
C ALA A 162 -3.85 -14.56 10.11
N ILE A 163 -3.77 -15.14 11.29
CA ILE A 163 -3.95 -16.58 11.47
C ILE A 163 -5.42 -16.88 11.16
N ALA A 164 -5.73 -17.32 9.93
CA ALA A 164 -6.88 -18.19 9.64
C ALA A 164 -6.95 -18.63 8.16
N ASP A 165 -6.86 -19.95 7.97
CA ASP A 165 -7.50 -20.79 6.95
C ASP A 165 -7.53 -20.32 5.47
N ALA A 166 -6.44 -20.62 4.76
CA ALA A 166 -6.43 -20.85 3.31
C ALA A 166 -5.87 -22.27 3.03
N PRO A 167 -6.36 -22.98 2.01
CA PRO A 167 -6.05 -24.40 1.78
C PRO A 167 -4.55 -24.65 1.57
N GLU A 168 -4.06 -25.77 2.12
CA GLU A 168 -2.67 -26.23 2.08
C GLU A 168 -2.10 -26.23 0.65
N LEU A 169 -1.41 -25.14 0.30
CA LEU A 169 -0.24 -25.20 -0.57
C LEU A 169 0.97 -25.36 0.36
N GLU A 170 1.97 -26.15 -0.03
CA GLU A 170 3.21 -26.38 0.71
C GLU A 170 4.07 -25.09 0.80
N ASP A 171 3.55 -24.04 1.43
CA ASP A 171 4.33 -22.87 1.80
C ASP A 171 4.99 -23.13 3.14
N VAL A 172 6.32 -23.20 3.12
CA VAL A 172 7.15 -23.33 4.32
C VAL A 172 6.98 -22.06 5.14
N VAL A 173 6.17 -22.14 6.19
CA VAL A 173 5.99 -21.07 7.17
C VAL A 173 7.31 -20.91 7.94
N PRO A 174 7.91 -19.71 8.01
CA PRO A 174 9.13 -19.48 8.77
C PRO A 174 8.92 -19.81 10.26
N ASP A 175 9.79 -20.65 10.82
CA ASP A 175 9.73 -21.07 12.22
C ASP A 175 10.73 -20.26 13.07
N GLU A 176 10.27 -19.70 14.21
CA GLU A 176 11.11 -18.93 15.14
C GLU A 176 12.26 -19.75 15.76
N ASP A 177 12.08 -21.07 15.90
CA ASP A 177 13.08 -21.99 16.45
C ASP A 177 14.06 -22.52 15.38
N THR A 178 13.73 -22.35 14.10
CA THR A 178 14.60 -22.73 12.99
C THR A 178 15.60 -21.60 12.69
N ARG A 179 16.85 -22.00 12.45
CA ARG A 179 17.95 -21.08 12.16
C ARG A 179 18.37 -21.20 10.71
N ALA A 180 18.33 -20.07 10.00
CA ALA A 180 18.91 -19.89 8.70
C ALA A 180 20.33 -19.31 8.79
N GLU A 181 21.06 -19.41 7.68
CA GLU A 181 22.40 -18.84 7.49
C GLU A 181 22.36 -17.91 6.27
N VAL A 182 22.63 -16.62 6.51
CA VAL A 182 22.69 -15.60 5.45
C VAL A 182 24.14 -15.22 5.22
N THR A 183 24.61 -15.36 3.99
CA THR A 183 25.94 -14.95 3.55
C THR A 183 25.84 -13.68 2.69
N PHE A 184 26.53 -12.63 3.12
CA PHE A 184 26.67 -11.37 2.42
C PHE A 184 27.97 -11.43 1.61
N ALA A 185 27.85 -11.71 0.30
CA ALA A 185 28.95 -12.16 -0.54
C ALA A 185 30.04 -11.10 -0.75
N VAL A 186 29.66 -9.81 -0.83
CA VAL A 186 30.61 -8.72 -1.08
C VAL A 186 31.36 -8.36 0.20
N SER A 187 30.67 -8.38 1.34
CA SER A 187 31.29 -8.10 2.64
C SER A 187 32.02 -9.31 3.23
N GLY A 188 31.75 -10.53 2.74
CA GLY A 188 32.28 -11.79 3.27
C GLY A 188 31.76 -12.14 4.67
N VAL A 189 30.63 -11.57 5.08
CA VAL A 189 30.04 -11.78 6.41
C VAL A 189 28.98 -12.88 6.31
N THR A 190 29.02 -13.84 7.23
CA THR A 190 27.98 -14.86 7.36
C THR A 190 27.34 -14.76 8.75
N ALA A 191 26.01 -14.69 8.78
CA ALA A 191 25.23 -14.54 9.99
C ALA A 191 24.22 -15.68 10.13
N LYS A 192 24.05 -16.19 11.35
CA LYS A 192 22.97 -17.12 11.70
C LYS A 192 21.80 -16.32 12.25
N VAL A 193 20.63 -16.49 11.65
CA VAL A 193 19.42 -15.71 11.96
C VAL A 193 18.22 -16.64 12.11
N ALA A 194 17.18 -16.17 12.79
CA ALA A 194 15.90 -16.87 12.78
C ALA A 194 15.30 -16.79 11.38
N GLU A 195 14.55 -17.81 10.93
CA GLU A 195 13.84 -17.70 9.65
C GLU A 195 12.76 -16.61 9.71
N SER A 196 12.24 -16.27 10.89
CA SER A 196 11.35 -15.12 11.11
C SER A 196 12.04 -13.75 11.00
N GLU A 197 13.37 -13.69 10.95
CA GLU A 197 14.13 -12.44 10.83
C GLU A 197 14.39 -12.08 9.36
N THR A 198 14.12 -10.82 8.99
CA THR A 198 14.34 -10.34 7.62
C THR A 198 15.84 -10.20 7.30
N ILE A 199 16.20 -10.36 6.03
CA ILE A 199 17.58 -10.14 5.55
C ILE A 199 18.07 -8.72 5.87
N LEU A 200 17.19 -7.72 5.85
CA LEU A 200 17.55 -6.34 6.24
C LEU A 200 17.90 -6.24 7.74
N ALA A 201 17.15 -6.92 8.61
CA ALA A 201 17.45 -6.95 10.04
C ALA A 201 18.78 -7.65 10.30
N ALA A 202 19.00 -8.80 9.66
CA ALA A 202 20.25 -9.54 9.68
C ALA A 202 21.46 -8.68 9.25
N ALA A 203 21.33 -7.94 8.15
CA ALA A 203 22.36 -7.05 7.64
C ALA A 203 22.70 -5.94 8.64
N LYS A 204 21.67 -5.27 9.19
CA LYS A 204 21.84 -4.19 10.17
C LYS A 204 22.51 -4.67 11.45
N ALA A 205 22.12 -5.85 11.96
CA ALA A 205 22.72 -6.46 13.14
C ALA A 205 24.23 -6.75 12.96
N ASN A 206 24.66 -7.00 11.72
CA ASN A 206 26.06 -7.27 11.37
C ASN A 206 26.79 -6.05 10.81
N GLY A 207 26.22 -4.84 10.95
CA GLY A 207 26.85 -3.58 10.55
C GLY A 207 26.89 -3.35 9.04
N LEU A 208 26.13 -4.10 8.25
CA LEU A 208 26.01 -3.95 6.81
C LEU A 208 24.89 -2.97 6.45
N ASN A 209 25.14 -2.13 5.45
CA ASN A 209 24.22 -1.10 5.05
C ASN A 209 23.48 -1.48 3.76
N ILE A 210 22.24 -1.95 3.92
CA ILE A 210 21.28 -2.05 2.83
C ILE A 210 20.37 -0.82 2.89
N PRO A 211 20.27 -0.01 1.81
CA PRO A 211 19.35 1.12 1.76
C PRO A 211 17.92 0.68 2.10
N SER A 212 17.23 1.38 3.00
CA SER A 212 15.86 1.01 3.39
C SER A 212 15.00 2.23 3.69
N GLY A 213 13.75 2.23 3.20
CA GLY A 213 12.76 3.29 3.43
C GLY A 213 11.54 2.80 4.20
N CYS A 214 10.61 2.14 3.52
CA CYS A 214 9.32 1.72 4.09
C CYS A 214 9.42 0.58 5.11
N THR A 215 10.38 -0.35 4.92
CA THR A 215 10.54 -1.60 5.69
C THR A 215 9.35 -2.58 5.66
N PHE A 216 8.45 -2.47 4.69
CA PHE A 216 7.34 -3.41 4.47
C PHE A 216 7.09 -3.70 2.99
N GLY A 217 8.13 -3.60 2.15
CA GLY A 217 8.06 -4.10 0.78
C GLY A 217 7.28 -3.26 -0.24
N VAL A 218 7.01 -1.96 0.00
CA VAL A 218 6.31 -1.07 -0.96
C VAL A 218 7.24 -0.14 -1.75
N CYS A 219 8.33 0.36 -1.14
CA CYS A 219 9.14 1.42 -1.76
C CYS A 219 10.26 0.94 -2.69
N GLY A 220 10.57 -0.37 -2.70
CA GLY A 220 11.66 -0.95 -3.49
C GLY A 220 13.09 -0.57 -3.10
N THR A 221 13.31 0.37 -2.18
CA THR A 221 14.65 0.84 -1.78
C THR A 221 15.59 -0.26 -1.28
N CYS A 222 15.03 -1.31 -0.66
CA CYS A 222 15.79 -2.43 -0.10
C CYS A 222 16.08 -3.54 -1.12
N LYS A 223 15.96 -3.26 -2.43
CA LYS A 223 16.18 -4.22 -3.51
C LYS A 223 17.66 -4.60 -3.60
N ILE A 224 17.93 -5.89 -3.48
CA ILE A 224 19.26 -6.51 -3.58
C ILE A 224 19.17 -7.79 -4.41
N ARG A 225 20.30 -8.30 -4.89
CA ARG A 225 20.34 -9.55 -5.65
C ARG A 225 20.57 -10.75 -4.71
N LYS A 226 19.70 -11.75 -4.82
CA LYS A 226 19.91 -13.09 -4.26
C LYS A 226 20.70 -13.91 -5.27
N THR A 227 21.87 -14.41 -4.87
CA THR A 227 22.72 -15.23 -5.74
C THR A 227 22.50 -16.71 -5.56
N GLU A 228 22.19 -17.15 -4.33
CA GLU A 228 21.91 -18.55 -4.02
C GLU A 228 20.88 -18.67 -2.90
N GLY A 229 20.18 -19.82 -2.84
CA GLY A 229 19.21 -20.15 -1.80
C GLY A 229 17.80 -19.64 -2.07
N GLU A 230 16.91 -19.82 -1.10
CA GLU A 230 15.52 -19.40 -1.19
C GLU A 230 15.11 -18.46 -0.06
N VAL A 231 14.18 -17.56 -0.37
CA VAL A 231 13.62 -16.63 0.60
C VAL A 231 12.10 -16.69 0.53
N HIS A 232 11.46 -16.64 1.68
CA HIS A 232 10.04 -16.32 1.76
C HIS A 232 9.90 -14.80 1.72
N MET A 233 9.34 -14.26 0.62
CA MET A 233 9.22 -12.81 0.43
C MET A 233 7.75 -12.41 0.26
N VAL A 234 7.25 -11.63 1.22
CA VAL A 234 5.90 -11.03 1.16
C VAL A 234 6.06 -9.54 0.90
N HIS A 235 5.89 -9.11 -0.35
CA HIS A 235 6.04 -7.71 -0.75
C HIS A 235 4.69 -7.04 -1.06
N ASN A 236 4.66 -5.72 -0.95
CA ASN A 236 3.49 -4.88 -1.22
C ASN A 236 3.65 -4.15 -2.56
N GLY A 237 4.04 -4.87 -3.62
CA GLY A 237 4.24 -4.29 -4.96
C GLY A 237 5.51 -3.44 -5.15
N GLY A 238 6.43 -3.41 -4.17
CA GLY A 238 7.68 -2.67 -4.27
C GLY A 238 8.75 -3.30 -5.18
N ILE A 239 8.43 -4.40 -5.86
CA ILE A 239 9.30 -5.15 -6.79
C ILE A 239 8.40 -5.77 -7.88
N SER A 240 8.88 -5.83 -9.12
CA SER A 240 8.15 -6.43 -10.24
C SER A 240 8.44 -7.93 -10.37
N ASP A 241 7.57 -8.65 -11.09
CA ASP A 241 7.77 -10.09 -11.36
C ASP A 241 9.04 -10.35 -12.17
N ASP A 242 9.38 -9.45 -13.11
CA ASP A 242 10.63 -9.52 -13.89
C ASP A 242 11.87 -9.38 -12.99
N ASP A 243 11.85 -8.46 -12.03
CA ASP A 243 12.93 -8.30 -11.05
C ASP A 243 13.10 -9.60 -10.23
N ILE A 244 12.00 -10.21 -9.81
CA ILE A 244 12.01 -11.48 -9.05
C ILE A 244 12.60 -12.61 -9.90
N ALA A 245 12.18 -12.71 -11.17
CA ALA A 245 12.69 -13.71 -12.11
C ALA A 245 14.20 -13.56 -12.39
N GLU A 246 14.71 -12.33 -12.35
CA GLU A 246 16.15 -12.03 -12.46
C GLU A 246 16.96 -12.31 -11.17
N GLY A 247 16.27 -12.69 -10.09
CA GLY A 247 16.86 -13.03 -8.80
C GLY A 247 16.98 -11.85 -7.83
N PHE A 248 16.26 -10.76 -8.06
CA PHE A 248 16.19 -9.66 -7.08
C PHE A 248 15.15 -9.95 -5.99
N ILE A 249 15.44 -9.46 -4.79
CA ILE A 249 14.59 -9.58 -3.62
C ILE A 249 14.56 -8.25 -2.86
N LEU A 250 13.50 -8.04 -2.06
CA LEU A 250 13.40 -6.91 -1.13
C LEU A 250 13.86 -7.36 0.26
N ALA A 251 15.08 -7.01 0.65
CA ALA A 251 15.69 -7.47 1.91
C ALA A 251 14.84 -7.17 3.15
N CYS A 252 14.02 -6.13 3.10
CA CYS A 252 13.19 -5.65 4.19
C CYS A 252 11.94 -6.48 4.47
N CYS A 253 11.56 -7.37 3.57
CA CYS A 253 10.41 -8.27 3.71
C CYS A 253 10.73 -9.67 3.15
N SER A 254 12.02 -10.01 3.09
CA SER A 254 12.52 -11.33 2.69
C SER A 254 13.08 -12.03 3.91
N ASN A 255 12.52 -13.20 4.20
CA ASN A 255 12.91 -14.11 5.27
C ASN A 255 13.72 -15.26 4.66
N PRO A 256 14.93 -15.56 5.16
CA PRO A 256 15.76 -16.61 4.60
C PRO A 256 15.20 -18.00 4.94
N ILE A 257 15.24 -18.92 3.96
CA ILE A 257 14.91 -20.34 4.18
C ILE A 257 16.22 -21.14 4.09
N GLY A 258 16.65 -21.72 5.21
CA GLY A 258 17.91 -22.47 5.26
C GLY A 258 19.15 -21.61 4.95
N LYS A 259 19.84 -21.86 3.83
CA LYS A 259 21.07 -21.14 3.45
C LYS A 259 20.81 -20.20 2.28
N VAL A 260 21.11 -18.92 2.46
CA VAL A 260 20.88 -17.87 1.45
C VAL A 260 22.13 -17.02 1.27
N THR A 261 22.45 -16.70 0.02
CA THR A 261 23.56 -15.80 -0.33
C THR A 261 23.02 -14.57 -1.08
N VAL A 262 23.44 -13.38 -0.66
CA VAL A 262 23.04 -12.10 -1.26
C VAL A 262 24.24 -11.20 -1.56
N ASP A 263 24.13 -10.37 -2.60
CA ASP A 263 25.20 -9.46 -3.05
C ASP A 263 25.26 -8.17 -2.23
N VAL A 264 25.76 -8.27 -0.98
CA VAL A 264 25.97 -7.13 -0.04
C VAL A 264 27.29 -7.26 0.68
#